data_AF-A0A2W5QRZ2-F1
#
_entry.id   AF-A0A2W5QRZ2-F1
#
_cell.length_a   1.000
_cell.length_b   1.000
_cell.length_c   1.000
_cell.angle_alpha   90.00
_cell.angle_beta   90.00
_cell.angle_gamma   90.00
#
_symmetry.space_group_name_H-M   'P 1'
#
loop_
_entity.id
_entity.type
_entity.pdbx_description
1 polymer ?
#
loop_
_entity_poly.entity_id
_entity_poly.type
_entity_poly.pdbx_seq_one_letter_code
_entity_poly.pdbx_strand_id
1 'polypeptide(L)'
;MATRGAKPKPAKLRLVDGTHRTARHGESEHAVEATEAATAAFGKLKKPASVKGAAAAAWKRYIDPAGWLDGSREPAAIAFCELWKEFQFNPTGFPASKHGQMRAYMAELGLTDERNRGDHGGKKEEDEFFGSD
;
A
#
# COMPACT_ATOMS: atom_id res chain seq x y z
N MET A 1 -18.45 -15.41 12.61
CA MET A 1 -17.18 -15.25 11.88
C MET A 1 -16.06 -15.83 12.73
N ALA A 2 -15.29 -16.79 12.22
CA ALA A 2 -14.15 -17.34 12.97
C ALA A 2 -13.13 -16.23 13.24
N THR A 3 -12.84 -15.95 14.51
CA THR A 3 -11.82 -14.99 14.92
C THR A 3 -10.47 -15.50 14.43
N ARG A 4 -9.94 -14.91 13.35
CA ARG A 4 -8.61 -15.26 12.85
C ARG A 4 -7.59 -14.92 13.94
N GLY A 5 -6.82 -15.91 14.37
CA GLY A 5 -5.68 -15.68 15.27
C GLY A 5 -4.71 -14.66 14.68
N ALA A 6 -3.86 -14.09 15.53
CA ALA A 6 -2.85 -13.12 15.11
C ALA A 6 -1.99 -13.71 13.98
N LYS A 7 -1.85 -12.95 12.88
CA LYS A 7 -1.00 -13.39 11.77
C LYS A 7 0.44 -13.56 12.26
N PRO A 8 1.16 -14.60 11.81
CA PRO A 8 2.56 -14.77 12.15
C PRO A 8 3.36 -13.52 11.79
N LYS A 9 4.22 -13.06 12.71
CA LYS A 9 5.11 -11.92 12.47
C LYS A 9 6.01 -12.21 11.26
N PRO A 10 6.13 -11.31 10.25
CA PRO A 10 6.97 -11.52 9.07
C PRO A 10 8.43 -11.74 9.42
N ALA A 11 9.14 -12.56 8.62
CA ALA A 11 10.57 -12.86 8.83
C ALA A 11 11.43 -11.59 8.86
N LYS A 12 11.23 -10.69 7.89
CA LYS A 12 11.90 -9.37 7.82
C LYS A 12 11.72 -8.57 9.12
N LEU A 13 10.51 -8.52 9.65
CA LEU A 13 10.22 -7.80 10.88
C LEU A 13 10.81 -8.49 12.12
N ARG A 14 10.94 -9.82 12.12
CA ARG A 14 11.63 -10.54 13.20
C ARG A 14 13.13 -10.25 13.22
N LEU A 15 13.75 -10.17 12.04
CA LEU A 15 15.17 -9.82 11.89
C LEU A 15 15.43 -8.40 12.38
N VAL A 16 14.63 -7.42 11.94
CA VAL A 16 14.76 -6.02 12.35
C VAL A 16 14.54 -5.83 13.86
N ASP A 17 13.51 -6.46 14.43
CA ASP A 17 13.18 -6.31 15.85
C ASP A 17 14.07 -7.19 16.77
N GLY A 18 15.05 -7.93 16.23
CA GLY A 18 15.90 -8.84 17.00
C GLY A 18 15.17 -10.02 17.63
N THR A 19 13.96 -10.34 17.15
CA THR A 19 13.11 -11.44 17.67
C THR A 19 13.27 -12.74 16.88
N HIS A 20 14.23 -12.80 15.96
CA HIS A 20 14.60 -14.01 15.23
C HIS A 20 15.31 -15.01 16.14
N ARG A 21 14.85 -16.25 16.19
CA ARG A 21 15.43 -17.33 16.99
C ARG A 21 15.79 -18.48 16.07
N THR A 22 17.09 -18.74 15.91
CA THR A 22 17.60 -19.75 14.98
C THR A 22 17.01 -21.14 15.20
N ALA A 23 16.90 -21.55 16.47
CA ALA A 23 16.31 -22.85 16.86
C ALA A 23 14.82 -23.01 16.49
N ARG A 24 14.08 -21.93 16.22
CA ARG A 24 12.65 -21.99 15.86
C ARG A 24 12.36 -21.56 14.43
N HIS A 25 13.22 -20.70 13.86
CA HIS A 25 12.94 -20.00 12.60
C HIS A 25 13.99 -20.31 11.51
N GLY A 26 14.94 -21.20 11.78
CA GLY A 26 16.07 -21.47 10.87
C GLY A 26 17.17 -20.42 10.96
N GLU A 27 18.24 -20.63 10.21
CA GLU A 27 19.38 -19.72 10.18
C GLU A 27 18.98 -18.32 9.72
N SER A 28 19.60 -17.30 10.31
CA SER A 28 19.29 -15.90 10.00
C SER A 28 19.66 -15.53 8.56
N GLU A 29 20.73 -16.12 8.01
CA GLU A 29 21.19 -15.87 6.65
C GLU A 29 20.11 -16.27 5.63
N HIS A 30 19.57 -17.50 5.74
CA HIS A 30 18.47 -17.94 4.90
C HIS A 30 17.20 -17.08 5.05
N ALA A 31 16.94 -16.54 6.23
CA ALA A 31 15.80 -15.63 6.44
C ALA A 31 16.02 -14.28 5.73
N VAL A 32 17.26 -13.77 5.72
CA VAL A 32 17.63 -12.56 4.97
C VAL A 32 17.50 -12.81 3.47
N GLU A 33 18.15 -13.87 2.95
CA GLU A 33 18.11 -14.27 1.54
C GLU A 33 16.67 -14.43 1.04
N ALA A 34 15.81 -15.13 1.80
CA ALA A 34 14.42 -15.32 1.42
C ALA A 34 13.63 -13.99 1.35
N THR A 35 13.92 -13.04 2.26
CA THR A 35 13.25 -11.73 2.24
C THR A 35 13.72 -10.84 1.09
N GLU A 36 15.00 -10.92 0.74
CA GLU A 36 15.57 -10.20 -0.41
C GLU A 36 15.07 -10.80 -1.73
N ALA A 37 15.08 -12.13 -1.85
CA ALA A 37 14.55 -12.84 -3.01
C ALA A 37 13.06 -12.55 -3.24
N ALA A 38 12.25 -12.50 -2.17
CA ALA A 38 10.84 -12.13 -2.27
C ALA A 38 10.65 -10.69 -2.76
N THR A 39 11.45 -9.75 -2.24
CA THR A 39 11.40 -8.34 -2.67
C THR A 39 11.81 -8.21 -4.14
N ALA A 40 12.84 -8.95 -4.58
CA ALA A 40 13.30 -8.97 -5.95
C ALA A 40 12.30 -9.61 -6.93
N ALA A 41 11.62 -10.69 -6.50
CA ALA A 41 10.66 -11.42 -7.33
C ALA A 41 9.42 -10.60 -7.68
N PHE A 42 8.87 -9.84 -6.72
CA PHE A 42 7.70 -8.99 -6.98
C PHE A 42 8.07 -7.66 -7.64
N GLY A 43 9.26 -7.13 -7.36
CA GLY A 43 9.76 -5.90 -7.96
C GLY A 43 8.92 -4.65 -7.63
N LYS A 44 9.21 -3.55 -8.32
CA LYS A 44 8.51 -2.27 -8.12
C LYS A 44 7.11 -2.31 -8.71
N LEU A 45 6.14 -1.78 -7.96
CA LEU A 45 4.78 -1.59 -8.46
C LEU A 45 4.78 -0.62 -9.65
N LYS A 46 4.24 -1.08 -10.79
CA LYS A 46 4.10 -0.26 -12.01
C LYS A 46 2.62 -0.20 -12.40
N LYS A 47 2.20 0.95 -12.93
CA LYS A 47 0.84 1.12 -13.44
C LYS A 47 0.63 0.24 -14.68
N PRO A 48 -0.36 -0.66 -14.69
CA PRO A 48 -0.67 -1.46 -15.86
C PRO A 48 -1.36 -0.61 -16.94
N ALA A 49 -1.14 -0.97 -18.22
CA ALA A 49 -1.70 -0.25 -19.36
C ALA A 49 -3.23 -0.34 -19.47
N SER A 50 -3.85 -1.30 -18.78
CA SER A 50 -5.30 -1.51 -18.71
C SER A 50 -6.01 -0.45 -17.87
N VAL A 51 -5.33 0.15 -16.88
CA VAL A 51 -5.90 1.17 -15.99
C VAL A 51 -5.89 2.52 -16.70
N LYS A 52 -7.10 3.00 -17.05
CA LYS A 52 -7.32 4.22 -17.84
C LYS A 52 -8.38 5.13 -17.21
N GLY A 53 -8.43 6.39 -17.67
CA GLY A 53 -9.45 7.36 -17.26
C GLY A 53 -9.42 7.66 -15.75
N ALA A 54 -10.59 7.69 -15.11
CA ALA A 54 -10.72 7.99 -13.68
C ALA A 54 -9.94 6.99 -12.78
N ALA A 55 -9.81 5.73 -13.19
CA ALA A 55 -9.00 4.75 -12.47
C ALA A 55 -7.50 5.10 -12.54
N ALA A 56 -7.03 5.64 -13.67
CA ALA A 56 -5.65 6.12 -13.79
C ALA A 56 -5.39 7.39 -12.96
N ALA A 57 -6.41 8.26 -12.81
CA ALA A 57 -6.33 9.41 -11.91
C ALA A 57 -6.25 8.96 -10.44
N ALA A 58 -7.03 7.96 -10.05
CA ALA A 58 -6.95 7.35 -8.73
C ALA A 58 -5.56 6.73 -8.48
N TRP A 59 -5.01 6.02 -9.48
CA TRP A 59 -3.67 5.46 -9.40
C TRP A 59 -2.62 6.54 -9.15
N LYS A 60 -2.64 7.63 -9.93
CA LYS A 60 -1.71 8.76 -9.77
C LYS A 60 -1.83 9.42 -8.40
N ARG A 61 -3.03 9.50 -7.85
CA ARG A 61 -3.30 10.17 -6.57
C ARG A 61 -2.92 9.32 -5.35
N TYR A 62 -3.17 8.02 -5.40
CA TYR A 62 -3.09 7.16 -4.21
C TYR A 62 -1.97 6.13 -4.28
N ILE A 63 -1.66 5.60 -5.47
CA ILE A 63 -0.72 4.48 -5.63
C ILE A 63 0.68 4.99 -6.01
N ASP A 64 0.79 5.94 -6.93
CA ASP A 64 2.09 6.52 -7.32
C ASP A 64 2.90 7.13 -6.15
N PRO A 65 2.32 7.89 -5.20
CA PRO A 65 3.07 8.39 -4.05
C PRO A 65 3.37 7.31 -3.00
N ALA A 66 2.74 6.13 -3.08
CA ALA A 66 2.88 5.07 -2.09
C ALA A 66 4.16 4.25 -2.34
N GLY A 67 5.32 4.86 -2.05
CA GLY A 67 6.64 4.26 -2.28
C GLY A 67 6.93 2.98 -1.48
N TRP A 68 6.08 2.65 -0.50
CA TRP A 68 6.15 1.40 0.27
C TRP A 68 5.48 0.20 -0.43
N LEU A 69 4.78 0.42 -1.54
CA LEU A 69 4.11 -0.64 -2.30
C LEU A 69 5.06 -1.31 -3.30
N ASP A 70 4.96 -2.64 -3.40
CA ASP A 70 5.67 -3.48 -4.35
C ASP A 70 4.68 -4.18 -5.31
N GLY A 71 5.22 -4.95 -6.27
CA GLY A 71 4.41 -5.68 -7.25
C GLY A 71 3.45 -6.71 -6.64
N SER A 72 3.69 -7.17 -5.40
CA SER A 72 2.76 -8.09 -4.72
C SER A 72 1.38 -7.47 -4.47
N ARG A 73 1.33 -6.13 -4.42
CA ARG A 73 0.12 -5.34 -4.19
C ARG A 73 -0.57 -4.88 -5.45
N GLU A 74 -0.06 -5.25 -6.63
CA GLU A 74 -0.61 -4.85 -7.92
C GLU A 74 -2.11 -5.19 -8.07
N PRO A 75 -2.58 -6.42 -7.79
CA PRO A 75 -4.00 -6.74 -7.97
C PRO A 75 -4.91 -5.91 -7.06
N ALA A 76 -4.48 -5.66 -5.82
CA ALA A 76 -5.23 -4.85 -4.86
C ALA A 76 -5.26 -3.37 -5.27
N ALA A 77 -4.15 -2.84 -5.80
CA ALA A 77 -4.07 -1.48 -6.32
C ALA A 77 -4.99 -1.27 -7.53
N ILE A 78 -5.03 -2.23 -8.46
CA ILE A 78 -5.93 -2.20 -9.62
C ILE A 78 -7.39 -2.23 -9.16
N ALA A 79 -7.74 -3.19 -8.30
CA ALA A 79 -9.12 -3.34 -7.80
C ALA A 79 -9.60 -2.08 -7.08
N PHE A 80 -8.75 -1.47 -6.26
CA PHE A 80 -9.03 -0.18 -5.63
C PHE A 80 -9.30 0.93 -6.67
N CYS A 81 -8.46 1.05 -7.69
CA CYS A 81 -8.61 2.10 -8.71
C CYS A 81 -9.90 1.94 -9.53
N GLU A 82 -10.29 0.71 -9.88
CA GLU A 82 -11.55 0.46 -10.58
C GLU A 82 -12.77 0.73 -9.68
N LEU A 83 -12.73 0.31 -8.40
CA LEU A 83 -13.79 0.63 -7.44
C LEU A 83 -13.92 2.13 -7.21
N TRP A 84 -12.80 2.85 -7.15
CA TRP A 84 -12.80 4.31 -7.01
C TRP A 84 -13.45 4.99 -8.21
N LYS A 85 -13.15 4.51 -9.42
CA LYS A 85 -13.80 4.97 -10.66
C LYS A 85 -15.31 4.73 -10.63
N GLU A 86 -15.75 3.55 -10.20
CA GLU A 86 -17.19 3.26 -10.07
C GLU A 86 -17.87 4.19 -9.05
N PHE A 87 -17.22 4.43 -7.91
CA PHE A 87 -17.72 5.34 -6.89
C PHE A 87 -17.85 6.77 -7.43
N GLN A 88 -16.86 7.26 -8.17
CA GLN A 88 -16.93 8.59 -8.79
C GLN A 88 -18.02 8.70 -9.86
N PHE A 89 -18.30 7.62 -10.59
CA PHE A 89 -19.33 7.62 -11.64
C PHE A 89 -20.75 7.74 -11.07
N ASN A 90 -21.06 7.02 -9.99
CA ASN A 90 -22.38 7.08 -9.35
C ASN A 90 -22.28 6.87 -7.82
N PRO A 91 -21.98 7.92 -7.04
CA PRO A 91 -21.84 7.82 -5.60
C PRO A 91 -23.13 7.38 -4.90
N THR A 92 -24.28 7.88 -5.36
CA THR A 92 -25.60 7.61 -4.75
C THR A 92 -26.05 6.17 -4.95
N GLY A 93 -25.67 5.57 -6.09
CA GLY A 93 -25.94 4.17 -6.40
C GLY A 93 -24.88 3.19 -5.93
N PHE A 94 -23.83 3.64 -5.23
CA PHE A 94 -22.72 2.77 -4.83
C PHE A 94 -23.13 1.89 -3.62
N PRO A 95 -23.22 0.56 -3.77
CA PRO A 95 -23.73 -0.29 -2.70
C PRO A 95 -22.83 -0.30 -1.46
N ALA A 96 -23.43 -0.46 -0.28
CA ALA A 96 -22.68 -0.54 0.99
C ALA A 96 -21.62 -1.66 1.00
N SER A 97 -21.86 -2.77 0.31
CA SER A 97 -20.87 -3.85 0.14
C SER A 97 -19.61 -3.39 -0.59
N LYS A 98 -19.75 -2.59 -1.66
CA LYS A 98 -18.61 -2.04 -2.41
C LYS A 98 -17.88 -0.95 -1.62
N HIS A 99 -18.60 -0.15 -0.81
CA HIS A 99 -17.95 0.74 0.16
C HIS A 99 -17.05 -0.02 1.15
N GLY A 100 -17.55 -1.15 1.66
CA GLY A 100 -16.78 -2.03 2.53
C GLY A 100 -15.52 -2.59 1.86
N GLN A 101 -15.65 -3.05 0.60
CA GLN A 101 -14.53 -3.53 -0.20
C GLN A 101 -13.50 -2.43 -0.48
N MET A 102 -13.93 -1.24 -0.88
CA MET A 102 -13.04 -0.11 -1.14
C MET A 102 -12.24 0.26 0.10
N ARG A 103 -12.89 0.36 1.27
CA ARG A 103 -12.21 0.58 2.55
C ARG A 103 -11.23 -0.54 2.91
N ALA A 104 -11.59 -1.79 2.63
CA ALA A 104 -10.72 -2.93 2.90
C ALA A 104 -9.45 -2.85 2.06
N TYR A 105 -9.56 -2.53 0.77
CA TYR A 105 -8.39 -2.33 -0.09
C TYR A 105 -7.55 -1.12 0.34
N MET A 106 -8.16 -0.02 0.76
CA MET A 106 -7.42 1.14 1.30
C MET A 106 -6.61 0.77 2.55
N ALA A 107 -7.18 -0.04 3.44
CA ALA A 107 -6.49 -0.53 4.62
C ALA A 107 -5.39 -1.55 4.27
N GLU A 108 -5.64 -2.44 3.31
CA GLU A 108 -4.68 -3.45 2.86
C GLU A 108 -3.45 -2.83 2.18
N LEU A 109 -3.67 -1.79 1.37
CA LEU A 109 -2.61 -1.00 0.73
C LEU A 109 -1.95 -0.01 1.71
N GLY A 110 -2.45 0.11 2.94
CA GLY A 110 -1.93 1.02 3.94
C GLY A 110 -2.11 2.50 3.59
N LEU A 111 -3.06 2.84 2.71
CA LEU A 111 -3.32 4.23 2.29
C LEU A 111 -3.93 5.08 3.41
N THR A 112 -4.59 4.44 4.36
CA THR A 112 -5.16 5.09 5.55
C THR A 112 -4.22 5.10 6.75
N ASP A 113 -3.05 4.47 6.65
CA ASP A 113 -2.09 4.40 7.74
C ASP A 113 -1.19 5.65 7.75
N GLU A 114 -1.29 6.44 8.81
CA GLU A 114 -0.52 7.69 8.94
C GLU A 114 0.98 7.46 8.97
N ARG A 115 1.45 6.29 9.44
CA ARG A 115 2.87 5.94 9.49
C ARG A 115 3.49 5.80 8.10
N ASN A 116 2.67 5.45 7.12
CA ASN A 116 3.11 5.32 5.74
C ASN A 116 3.19 6.69 5.04
N ARG A 117 2.54 7.74 5.56
CA ARG A 117 2.58 9.10 5.00
C ARG A 117 3.85 9.88 5.35
N GLY A 118 4.93 9.19 5.75
CA GLY A 118 6.15 9.79 6.28
C GLY A 118 6.59 10.99 5.45
N ASP A 119 6.98 12.08 6.12
CA ASP A 119 7.26 13.43 5.62
C ASP A 119 7.72 13.48 4.14
N HIS A 120 6.78 13.34 3.22
CA HIS A 120 7.06 13.18 1.80
C HIS A 120 7.23 14.57 1.20
N GLY A 121 8.34 15.21 1.55
CA GLY A 121 8.91 16.34 0.83
C GLY A 121 7.85 17.30 0.29
N GLY A 122 6.98 17.77 1.17
CA GLY A 122 6.19 18.95 0.87
C GLY A 122 7.23 19.99 0.49
N LYS A 123 7.30 20.34 -0.81
CA LYS A 123 7.79 21.66 -1.16
C LYS A 123 7.03 22.57 -0.22
N LYS A 124 7.76 23.29 0.64
CA LYS A 124 7.22 24.49 1.26
C LYS A 124 6.69 25.29 0.08
N GLU A 125 5.38 25.23 -0.15
CA GLU A 125 4.72 26.29 -0.88
C GLU A 125 5.06 27.50 -0.03
N GLU A 126 5.90 28.39 -0.57
CA GLU A 126 6.16 29.67 0.05
C GLU A 126 4.78 30.29 0.26
N ASP A 127 4.42 30.53 1.51
CA ASP A 127 3.18 31.20 1.86
C ASP A 127 3.14 32.52 1.09
N GLU A 128 2.26 32.63 0.08
CA GLU A 128 2.00 33.87 -0.68
C GLU A 128 1.56 35.03 0.25
N PHE A 129 1.30 34.74 1.54
CA PHE A 129 0.94 35.71 2.57
C PHE A 129 2.12 36.51 3.15
N PHE A 130 3.36 36.01 3.06
CA PHE A 130 4.55 36.68 3.65
C PHE A 130 5.57 37.17 2.61
N GLY A 131 5.14 37.41 1.38
CA GLY A 131 5.98 37.87 0.28
C GLY A 131 5.61 39.25 -0.26
N SER A 132 5.72 40.31 0.55
CA SER A 132 5.90 41.70 0.09
C SER A 132 6.16 42.63 1.27
N ASP A 133 7.43 42.89 1.58
CA ASP A 133 7.96 44.22 1.89
C ASP A 133 9.47 44.27 1.60
#